data_AF-A0A7Y9H555-F1
#
_entry.id   AF-A0A7Y9H555-F1
#
_cell.length_a   1.000
_cell.length_b   1.000
_cell.length_c   1.000
_cell.angle_alpha   90.00
_cell.angle_beta   90.00
_cell.angle_gamma   90.00
#
_symmetry.space_group_name_H-M   'P 1'
#
loop_
_entity.id
_entity.type
_entity.pdbx_description
1 polymer ?
#
loop_
_entity_poly.entity_id
_entity_poly.type
_entity_poly.pdbx_seq_one_letter_code
_entity_poly.pdbx_strand_id
1 'polypeptide(L)'
;MPRRATSALDETGVARLLRDQDGVVSRRQLVELGATRTDVRRLLARRELHVVHPGVFVDHNGAVTRRQREWAAVLACAPPPSTDSQPSTRTG
;
A
#
# COMPACT_ATOMS: atom_id res chain seq x y z
N MET A 1 26.22 2.45 9.95
CA MET A 1 24.93 2.06 10.57
C MET A 1 23.92 3.18 10.31
N PRO A 2 22.95 3.09 9.38
CA PRO A 2 21.99 4.18 9.23
C PRO A 2 20.94 4.13 10.35
N ARG A 3 20.70 5.34 10.87
CA ARG A 3 19.78 5.80 11.92
C ARG A 3 18.34 5.32 11.68
N ARG A 4 17.60 5.01 12.76
CA ARG A 4 16.13 4.75 12.73
C ARG A 4 15.44 5.85 11.89
N ALA A 5 14.97 5.50 10.70
CA ALA A 5 14.03 6.35 9.99
C ALA A 5 12.72 6.34 10.79
N THR A 6 12.41 7.45 11.45
CA THR A 6 11.05 7.73 11.89
C THR A 6 10.17 7.59 10.65
N SER A 7 9.18 6.71 10.70
CA SER A 7 8.27 6.47 9.58
C SER A 7 7.69 7.81 9.13
N ALA A 8 7.92 8.21 7.87
CA ALA A 8 7.32 9.40 7.27
C ALA A 8 5.87 9.15 6.79
N LEU A 9 5.34 7.96 7.09
CA LEU A 9 3.99 7.56 6.76
C LEU A 9 2.98 8.53 7.40
N ASP A 10 2.14 9.14 6.57
CA ASP A 10 0.96 9.84 7.04
C ASP A 10 -0.10 8.83 7.50
N GLU A 11 -0.03 8.42 8.76
CA GLU A 11 -0.96 7.50 9.39
C GLU A 11 -2.42 8.02 9.35
N THR A 12 -2.60 9.35 9.39
CA THR A 12 -3.94 9.98 9.30
C THR A 12 -4.51 9.84 7.89
N GLY A 13 -3.68 10.06 6.87
CA GLY A 13 -4.02 9.80 5.48
C GLY A 13 -4.37 8.33 5.22
N VAL A 14 -3.63 7.39 5.84
CA VAL A 14 -3.92 5.95 5.74
C VAL A 14 -5.28 5.64 6.35
N ALA A 15 -5.55 6.12 7.57
CA ALA A 15 -6.82 5.90 8.25
C ALA A 15 -8.00 6.50 7.48
N ARG A 16 -7.81 7.64 6.82
CA ARG A 16 -8.83 8.25 5.95
C ARG A 16 -9.10 7.38 4.72
N LEU A 17 -8.07 6.93 4.01
CA LEU A 17 -8.23 6.06 2.85
C LEU A 17 -8.91 4.74 3.19
N LEU A 18 -8.58 4.15 4.33
CA LEU A 18 -9.23 2.94 4.83
C LEU A 18 -10.72 3.19 5.09
N ARG A 19 -11.07 4.31 5.73
CA ARG A 19 -12.49 4.66 5.96
C ARG A 19 -13.25 4.87 4.64
N ASP A 20 -12.65 5.56 3.68
CA ASP A 20 -13.30 5.93 2.43
C ASP A 20 -13.43 4.73 1.46
N GLN A 21 -12.50 3.77 1.52
CA GLN A 21 -12.42 2.58 0.64
C GLN A 21 -12.74 1.25 1.36
N ASP A 22 -13.57 1.30 2.40
CA ASP A 22 -14.11 0.10 3.05
C ASP A 22 -13.05 -0.84 3.68
N GLY A 23 -11.94 -0.26 4.14
CA GLY A 23 -10.80 -0.94 4.73
C GLY A 23 -9.76 -1.43 3.72
N VAL A 24 -9.87 -1.08 2.43
CA VAL A 24 -8.96 -1.53 1.37
C VAL A 24 -8.00 -0.41 0.95
N VAL A 25 -6.71 -0.72 0.85
CA VAL A 25 -5.66 0.21 0.39
C VAL A 25 -4.68 -0.49 -0.54
N SER A 26 -4.17 0.24 -1.53
CA SER A 26 -3.09 -0.24 -2.40
C SER A 26 -1.71 0.16 -1.90
N ARG A 27 -0.69 -0.60 -2.30
CA ARG A 27 0.71 -0.24 -2.07
C ARG A 27 1.06 1.14 -2.64
N ARG A 28 0.44 1.54 -3.76
CA ARG A 28 0.63 2.88 -4.36
C ARG A 28 0.18 3.97 -3.41
N GLN A 29 -1.04 3.87 -2.90
CA GLN A 29 -1.59 4.85 -1.96
C GLN A 29 -0.75 4.95 -0.69
N LEU A 30 -0.27 3.82 -0.17
CA LEU A 30 0.66 3.84 0.96
C LEU A 30 1.95 4.59 0.60
N VAL A 31 2.54 4.35 -0.57
CA VAL A 31 3.76 5.06 -1.04
C VAL A 31 3.50 6.56 -1.27
N GLU A 32 2.35 6.93 -1.81
CA GLU A 32 1.92 8.33 -1.98
C GLU A 32 1.78 9.05 -0.63
N LEU A 33 1.41 8.32 0.42
CA LEU A 33 1.39 8.77 1.82
C LEU A 33 2.76 8.65 2.53
N GLY A 34 3.84 8.37 1.81
CA GLY A 34 5.19 8.31 2.36
C GLY A 34 5.62 6.94 2.92
N ALA A 35 4.84 5.87 2.71
CA ALA A 35 5.23 4.53 3.14
C ALA A 35 6.47 4.03 2.38
N THR A 36 7.46 3.55 3.14
CA THR A 36 8.55 2.77 2.56
C THR A 36 8.18 1.29 2.46
N ARG A 37 8.96 0.50 1.71
CA ARG A 37 8.81 -0.97 1.69
C ARG A 37 8.92 -1.58 3.09
N THR A 38 9.72 -0.98 3.96
CA THR A 38 9.91 -1.41 5.35
C THR A 38 8.65 -1.16 6.18
N ASP A 39 7.97 -0.03 5.96
CA ASP A 39 6.75 0.31 6.68
C ASP A 39 5.61 -0.63 6.28
N VAL A 40 5.42 -0.88 4.99
CA VAL A 40 4.44 -1.87 4.51
C VAL A 40 4.73 -3.25 5.10
N ARG A 41 6.00 -3.69 5.09
CA ARG A 41 6.39 -4.95 5.73
C ARG A 41 6.10 -4.97 7.23
N ARG A 42 6.30 -3.85 7.94
CA ARG A 42 5.99 -3.73 9.36
C ARG A 42 4.49 -3.84 9.61
N LEU A 43 3.65 -3.17 8.82
CA LEU A 43 2.19 -3.24 8.92
C LEU A 43 1.68 -4.68 8.69
N LEU A 44 2.23 -5.37 7.69
CA LEU A 44 1.93 -6.79 7.44
C LEU A 44 2.38 -7.68 8.60
N ALA A 45 3.60 -7.49 9.12
CA ALA A 45 4.13 -8.28 10.23
C ALA A 45 3.32 -8.10 11.53
N ARG A 46 2.78 -6.89 11.74
CA ARG A 46 1.91 -6.57 12.89
C ARG A 46 0.45 -6.97 12.69
N ARG A 47 0.08 -7.48 11.51
CA ARG A 47 -1.30 -7.82 11.14
C ARG A 47 -2.23 -6.59 11.16
N GLU A 48 -1.66 -5.41 10.94
CA GLU A 48 -2.44 -4.18 10.72
C GLU A 48 -2.97 -4.13 9.28
N LEU A 49 -2.29 -4.83 8.36
CA LEU A 49 -2.71 -5.02 6.97
C LEU A 49 -2.60 -6.49 6.58
N HIS A 50 -3.48 -6.94 5.71
CA HIS A 50 -3.53 -8.29 5.16
C HIS A 50 -3.56 -8.24 3.64
N VAL A 51 -2.85 -9.14 2.96
CA VAL A 51 -2.77 -9.16 1.51
C VAL A 51 -4.06 -9.77 0.93
N VAL A 52 -4.77 -9.01 0.10
CA VAL A 52 -5.94 -9.50 -0.67
C VAL A 52 -5.52 -9.89 -2.08
N HIS A 53 -4.75 -9.01 -2.73
CA HIS A 53 -4.12 -9.23 -4.03
C HIS A 53 -2.67 -8.72 -4.00
N PRO A 54 -1.81 -9.12 -4.96
CA PRO A 54 -0.46 -8.58 -5.06
C PRO A 54 -0.46 -7.04 -5.12
N GLY A 55 0.00 -6.38 -4.06
CA GLY A 55 0.00 -4.92 -3.97
C GLY A 55 -1.30 -4.28 -3.46
N VAL A 56 -2.28 -5.06 -3.03
CA VAL A 56 -3.53 -4.59 -2.42
C VAL A 56 -3.71 -5.23 -1.05
N PHE A 57 -4.05 -4.41 -0.06
CA PHE A 57 -4.15 -4.79 1.33
C PHE A 57 -5.50 -4.39 1.94
N VAL A 58 -5.88 -5.08 3.01
CA VAL A 58 -7.07 -4.79 3.83
C VAL A 58 -6.67 -4.67 5.29
N ASP A 59 -7.31 -3.78 6.05
CA ASP A 59 -7.02 -3.56 7.48
C ASP A 59 -7.52 -4.68 8.43
N HIS A 60 -8.32 -5.62 7.93
CA HIS A 60 -8.82 -6.77 8.70
C HIS A 60 -8.73 -8.08 7.92
N ASN A 61 -8.40 -9.17 8.62
CA ASN A 61 -8.36 -10.53 8.07
C ASN A 61 -9.70 -11.28 8.15
N GLY A 62 -10.79 -10.56 8.41
CA GLY A 62 -12.12 -11.16 8.53
C GLY A 62 -12.65 -11.68 7.21
N ALA A 63 -13.87 -12.23 7.21
CA ALA A 63 -14.55 -12.60 5.97
C ALA A 63 -14.71 -11.35 5.09
N VAL A 64 -13.92 -11.27 4.01
CA VAL A 64 -13.91 -10.14 3.11
C VAL A 64 -15.28 -10.02 2.44
N THR A 65 -15.94 -8.87 2.65
CA THR A 65 -17.26 -8.62 2.08
C THR A 65 -17.17 -8.57 0.55
N ARG A 66 -18.31 -8.73 -0.13
CA ARG A 66 -18.35 -8.62 -1.59
C ARG A 66 -17.86 -7.25 -2.07
N ARG A 67 -18.22 -6.18 -1.36
CA ARG A 67 -17.83 -4.79 -1.65
C ARG A 67 -16.31 -4.57 -1.53
N GLN A 68 -15.68 -5.17 -0.53
CA GLN A 68 -14.21 -5.12 -0.38
C GLN A 68 -13.49 -5.90 -1.48
N ARG A 69 -14.05 -7.02 -1.94
CA ARG A 69 -13.51 -7.74 -3.11
C ARG A 69 -13.63 -6.93 -4.39
N GLU A 70 -14.75 -6.21 -4.58
CA GLU A 70 -14.93 -5.29 -5.70
C GLU A 70 -13.89 -4.14 -5.65
N TRP A 71 -13.69 -3.51 -4.50
CA TRP A 71 -12.63 -2.51 -4.30
C TRP A 71 -11.23 -3.06 -4.54
N ALA A 72 -10.94 -4.25 -4.03
CA ALA A 72 -9.65 -4.89 -4.21
C ALA A 72 -9.40 -5.23 -5.68
N ALA A 73 -10.43 -5.65 -6.42
CA ALA A 73 -10.35 -5.88 -7.86
C ALA A 73 -10.12 -4.55 -8.63
N VAL A 74 -10.82 -3.46 -8.28
CA VAL A 74 -10.60 -2.14 -8.89
C VAL A 74 -9.16 -1.67 -8.70
N LEU A 75 -8.62 -1.79 -7.47
CA LEU A 75 -7.25 -1.40 -7.16
C LEU A 75 -6.20 -2.34 -7.77
N ALA A 76 -6.53 -3.62 -7.95
CA ALA A 76 -5.64 -4.59 -8.60
C ALA A 76 -5.62 -4.45 -10.13
N CYS A 77 -6.76 -4.08 -10.73
CA CYS A 77 -6.89 -3.84 -12.17
C CYS A 77 -6.45 -2.43 -12.58
N ALA A 78 -6.26 -1.51 -11.63
CA ALA A 78 -5.61 -0.23 -11.92
C ALA A 78 -4.24 -0.53 -12.55
N PRO A 79 -3.95 0.02 -13.74
CA PRO A 79 -2.69 -0.26 -14.40
C PRO A 79 -1.55 0.10 -13.44
N PRO A 80 -0.47 -0.69 -13.37
CA PRO A 80 0.75 -0.18 -12.77
C PRO A 80 1.05 1.17 -13.43
N PRO A 81 1.60 2.18 -12.72
CA PRO A 81 2.14 3.32 -13.45
C PRO A 81 2.99 2.72 -14.54
N SER A 82 2.69 3.06 -15.80
CA SER A 82 3.55 2.70 -16.92
C SER A 82 4.95 3.01 -16.45
N THR A 83 5.75 1.95 -16.24
CA THR A 83 7.11 2.08 -15.75
C THR A 83 7.96 2.63 -16.90
N ASP A 84 7.58 3.78 -17.45
CA ASP A 84 8.40 4.58 -18.32
C ASP A 84 9.12 5.59 -17.44
N SER A 85 10.09 5.06 -16.70
CA SER A 85 11.17 5.77 -16.04
C SER A 85 12.07 4.69 -15.43
N GLN A 86 12.74 3.94 -16.31
CA GLN A 86 14.10 3.50 -16.00
C GLN A 86 14.95 4.78 -16.04
N PRO A 87 15.43 5.33 -14.90
CA PRO A 87 16.43 6.38 -14.98
C PRO A 87 17.67 5.76 -15.60
N SER A 88 17.98 6.20 -16.82
CA SER A 88 19.25 5.95 -17.47
C SER A 88 20.38 6.31 -16.51
N THR A 89 21.05 5.31 -15.95
CA THR A 89 22.43 5.42 -15.51
C THR A 89 23.26 5.06 -16.75
N ARG A 90 23.86 6.04 -17.47
CA ARG A 90 25.14 6.71 -17.12
C ARG A 90 26.24 5.63 -16.99
N THR A 91 27.37 5.59 -17.69
CA THR A 91 28.18 6.57 -18.45
C THR A 91 29.26 5.75 -19.16
N GLY A 92 29.71 6.19 -20.33
CA GLY A 92 31.00 5.81 -20.90
C GLY A 92 32.10 6.76 -20.44
#